data_AF-A0A1I4YLB5-F1
#
_entry.id   AF-A0A1I4YLB5-F1
#
_cell.length_a   1.000
_cell.length_b   1.000
_cell.length_c   1.000
_cell.angle_alpha   90.00
_cell.angle_beta   90.00
_cell.angle_gamma   90.00
#
_symmetry.space_group_name_H-M   'P 1'
#
loop_
_entity.id
_entity.type
_entity.pdbx_description
1 polymer ?
#
loop_
_entity_poly.entity_id
_entity_poly.type
_entity_poly.pdbx_seq_one_letter_code
_entity_poly.pdbx_strand_id
1 'polypeptide(L)'
;MTPLDFRFKLGESEWTLDFHSITVDESIELCKLTGCKWIQLCGDFDQGDALAVKAFFWLARRKAGEQLTFDGEAMNFRWADFGRELLRPVVENTTEDPGQAPDPTAATPRTSRRK
;
A
#
# COMPACT_ATOMS: atom_id res chain seq x y z
N MET A 1 -12.36 -0.53 5.46
CA MET A 1 -11.51 0.47 4.79
C MET A 1 -10.16 -0.18 4.57
N THR A 2 -9.71 -0.31 3.34
CA THR A 2 -8.46 -1.01 3.00
C THR A 2 -7.27 -0.22 3.57
N PRO A 3 -6.30 -0.86 4.25
CA PRO A 3 -5.08 -0.19 4.67
C PRO A 3 -4.38 0.46 3.47
N LEU A 4 -4.01 1.74 3.63
CA LEU A 4 -3.23 2.49 2.66
C LEU A 4 -1.77 2.45 3.15
N ASP A 5 -1.08 1.39 2.78
CA ASP A 5 0.33 1.23 3.06
C ASP A 5 1.14 1.77 1.90
N PHE A 6 2.09 2.66 2.16
CA PHE A 6 2.99 3.18 1.16
C PHE A 6 4.41 2.67 1.40
N ARG A 7 5.09 2.31 0.31
CA ARG A 7 6.52 2.00 0.30
C ARG A 7 7.28 3.14 -0.37
N PHE A 8 8.28 3.65 0.31
CA PHE A 8 9.26 4.60 -0.20
C PHE A 8 10.58 3.87 -0.44
N LYS A 9 11.26 4.21 -1.53
CA LYS A 9 12.57 3.68 -1.88
C LYS A 9 13.54 4.82 -2.15
N LEU A 10 14.76 4.72 -1.64
CA LEU A 10 15.85 5.65 -1.94
C LEU A 10 17.15 4.86 -2.04
N GLY A 11 17.67 4.73 -3.26
CA GLY A 11 18.78 3.80 -3.52
C GLY A 11 18.40 2.36 -3.19
N GLU A 12 19.18 1.70 -2.33
CA GLU A 12 18.93 0.32 -1.89
C GLU A 12 18.04 0.21 -0.65
N SER A 13 17.67 1.34 -0.05
CA SER A 13 16.89 1.39 1.18
C SER A 13 15.40 1.52 0.90
N GLU A 14 14.59 0.84 1.71
CA GLU A 14 13.13 0.88 1.63
C GLU A 14 12.52 1.20 3.00
N TRP A 15 11.44 1.99 3.00
CA TRP A 15 10.66 2.32 4.20
C TRP A 15 9.18 2.20 3.92
N THR A 16 8.43 1.69 4.89
CA THR A 16 6.98 1.54 4.80
C THR A 16 6.28 2.48 5.77
N LEU A 17 5.18 3.07 5.31
CA LEU A 17 4.31 3.88 6.14
C LEU A 17 2.86 3.38 6.01
N ASP A 18 2.32 2.87 7.11
CA ASP A 18 0.89 2.61 7.26
C ASP A 18 0.20 3.91 7.68
N PHE A 19 -0.64 4.46 6.79
CA PHE A 19 -1.36 5.71 7.05
C PHE A 19 -2.38 5.60 8.18
N HIS A 20 -2.92 4.41 8.47
CA HIS A 20 -3.84 4.21 9.59
C HIS A 20 -3.12 4.17 10.94
N SER A 21 -1.84 3.85 10.95
CA SER A 21 -1.01 3.89 12.16
C SER A 21 -0.54 5.29 12.54
N ILE A 22 -0.80 6.31 11.71
CA ILE A 22 -0.37 7.68 11.98
C ILE A 22 -1.23 8.25 13.12
N THR A 23 -0.55 8.58 14.21
CA THR A 23 -1.16 9.17 15.40
C THR A 23 -1.50 10.64 15.17
N VAL A 24 -2.40 11.17 16.01
CA VAL A 24 -2.76 12.60 15.98
C VAL A 24 -1.54 13.47 16.23
N ASP A 25 -0.65 13.10 17.14
CA ASP A 25 0.56 13.89 17.44
C ASP A 25 1.54 13.91 16.26
N GLU A 26 1.75 12.78 15.58
CA GLU A 26 2.54 12.72 14.34
C GLU A 26 1.92 13.61 13.25
N SER A 27 0.59 13.59 13.11
CA SER A 27 -0.10 14.45 12.14
C SER A 27 0.07 15.94 12.47
N ILE A 28 0.03 16.31 13.76
CA ILE A 28 0.25 17.68 14.24
C ILE A 28 1.71 18.09 13.99
N GLU A 29 2.67 17.21 14.23
CA GLU A 29 4.09 17.44 13.96
C GLU A 29 4.31 17.73 12.47
N LEU A 30 3.75 16.91 11.59
CA LEU A 30 3.82 17.16 10.15
C LEU A 30 3.19 18.50 9.74
N CYS A 31 2.03 18.86 10.33
CA CYS A 31 1.41 20.15 10.08
C CYS A 31 2.30 21.32 10.53
N LYS A 32 3.00 21.18 11.67
CA LYS A 32 3.94 22.19 12.16
C LYS A 32 5.18 22.33 11.27
N LEU A 33 5.74 21.22 10.80
CA LEU A 33 6.94 21.20 9.95
C LEU A 33 6.65 21.80 8.56
N THR A 34 5.46 21.56 8.03
CA THR A 34 5.10 21.96 6.65
C THR A 34 4.32 23.28 6.59
N GLY A 35 3.65 23.68 7.67
CA GLY A 35 2.67 24.77 7.67
C GLY A 35 1.33 24.41 7.03
N CYS A 36 1.19 23.18 6.50
CA CYS A 36 -0.04 22.71 5.85
C CYS A 36 -1.03 22.14 6.87
N LYS A 37 -2.31 22.15 6.53
CA LYS A 37 -3.33 21.40 7.28
C LYS A 37 -3.26 19.91 6.93
N TRP A 38 -3.63 19.04 7.86
CA TRP A 38 -3.60 17.59 7.66
C TRP A 38 -4.32 17.11 6.39
N ILE A 39 -5.56 17.55 6.19
CA ILE A 39 -6.36 17.16 5.01
C ILE A 39 -5.72 17.62 3.70
N GLN A 40 -5.10 18.79 3.70
CA GLN A 40 -4.38 19.31 2.56
C GLN A 40 -3.12 18.47 2.31
N LEU A 41 -2.34 18.17 3.35
CA LEU A 41 -1.13 17.36 3.24
C LEU A 41 -1.43 15.98 2.64
N CYS A 42 -2.52 15.33 3.06
CA CYS A 42 -2.95 14.04 2.49
C CYS A 42 -3.30 14.17 1.00
N GLY A 43 -4.09 15.18 0.63
CA GLY A 43 -4.48 15.40 -0.77
C GLY A 43 -3.29 15.78 -1.67
N ASP A 44 -2.39 16.62 -1.19
CA ASP A 44 -1.18 17.04 -1.88
C ASP A 44 -0.22 15.84 -2.04
N PHE A 45 -0.15 14.95 -1.06
CA PHE A 45 0.60 13.70 -1.17
C PHE A 45 0.05 12.81 -2.27
N ASP A 46 -1.26 12.59 -2.34
CA ASP A 46 -1.87 11.79 -3.41
C ASP A 46 -1.54 12.35 -4.80
N GLN A 47 -1.45 13.68 -4.93
CA GLN A 47 -1.08 14.38 -6.15
C GLN A 47 0.43 14.40 -6.44
N GLY A 48 1.26 13.96 -5.49
CA GLY A 48 2.72 13.91 -5.63
C GLY A 48 3.42 15.25 -5.38
N ASP A 49 2.80 16.16 -4.61
CA ASP A 49 3.45 17.40 -4.19
C ASP A 49 4.78 17.13 -3.46
N ALA A 50 5.79 17.94 -3.76
CA ALA A 50 7.14 17.75 -3.27
C ALA A 50 7.23 17.83 -1.74
N LEU A 51 6.56 18.81 -1.13
CA LEU A 51 6.60 19.03 0.31
C LEU A 51 5.83 17.93 1.04
N ALA A 52 4.66 17.56 0.52
CA ALA A 52 3.85 16.48 1.08
C ALA A 52 4.57 15.13 0.99
N VAL A 53 5.19 14.81 -0.15
CA VAL A 53 6.01 13.60 -0.32
C VAL A 53 7.18 13.59 0.66
N LYS A 54 7.90 14.71 0.80
CA LYS A 54 8.98 14.85 1.78
C LYS A 54 8.49 14.63 3.22
N ALA A 55 7.31 15.17 3.57
CA ALA A 55 6.69 15.03 4.89
C ALA A 55 6.40 13.57 5.27
N PHE A 56 5.71 12.84 4.39
CA PHE A 56 5.39 11.44 4.67
C PHE A 56 6.61 10.53 4.58
N PHE A 57 7.56 10.82 3.69
CA PHE A 57 8.83 10.09 3.65
C PHE A 57 9.65 10.29 4.94
N TRP A 58 9.72 11.53 5.45
CA TRP A 58 10.37 11.83 6.74
C TRP A 58 9.73 11.02 7.87
N LEU A 59 8.40 10.98 7.94
CA LEU A 59 7.69 10.22 8.96
C LEU A 59 7.96 8.72 8.84
N ALA A 60 7.97 8.17 7.62
CA ALA A 60 8.29 6.75 7.40
C ALA A 60 9.67 6.37 7.96
N ARG A 61 10.68 7.20 7.71
CA ARG A 61 12.05 6.97 8.24
C ARG A 61 12.12 7.11 9.75
N ARG A 62 11.43 8.10 10.33
CA ARG A 62 11.31 8.27 11.78
C ARG A 62 10.69 7.05 12.45
N LYS A 63 9.62 6.48 11.88
CA LYS A 63 8.96 5.27 12.39
C LYS A 63 9.83 4.01 12.24
N ALA A 64 10.74 3.99 11.26
CA ALA A 64 11.78 2.96 11.15
C ALA A 64 12.92 3.11 12.17
N GLY A 65 12.86 4.10 13.06
CA GLY A 65 13.83 4.32 14.14
C GLY A 65 14.96 5.28 13.78
N GLU A 66 14.93 5.92 12.61
CA GLU A 66 15.95 6.88 12.24
C GLU A 66 15.76 8.24 12.94
N GLN A 67 16.87 8.83 13.36
CA GLN A 67 16.90 10.15 13.99
C GLN A 67 17.40 11.18 12.98
N LEU A 68 16.47 11.80 12.25
CA LEU A 68 16.80 12.79 11.21
C LEU A 68 15.94 14.06 11.31
N THR A 69 16.51 15.17 10.87
CA THR A 69 15.83 16.46 10.80
C THR A 69 15.06 16.59 9.48
N PHE A 70 13.92 17.26 9.53
CA PHE A 70 13.06 17.44 8.35
C PHE A 70 13.78 18.17 7.21
N ASP A 71 14.57 19.20 7.53
CA ASP A 71 15.36 19.97 6.57
C ASP A 71 16.83 19.55 6.49
N GLY A 72 17.15 18.36 7.00
CA GLY A 72 18.49 17.79 6.92
C GLY A 72 18.86 17.31 5.52
N GLU A 73 20.16 17.14 5.28
CA GLU A 73 20.69 16.65 4.01
C GLU A 73 20.13 15.28 3.61
N ALA A 74 19.87 14.40 4.60
CA ALA A 74 19.25 13.10 4.38
C ALA A 74 17.83 13.16 3.79
N MET A 75 17.17 14.32 3.89
CA MET A 75 15.85 14.61 3.34
C MET A 75 15.90 15.44 2.05
N ASN A 76 17.10 15.81 1.59
CA ASN A 76 17.33 16.53 0.34
C ASN A 76 17.73 15.56 -0.78
N PHE A 77 16.87 14.57 -1.03
CA PHE A 77 17.09 13.55 -2.05
C PHE A 77 16.72 14.05 -3.46
N ARG A 78 17.29 13.41 -4.47
CA ARG A 78 16.94 13.68 -5.87
C ARG A 78 15.74 12.82 -6.28
N TRP A 79 14.84 13.39 -7.07
CA TRP A 79 13.70 12.66 -7.62
C TRP A 79 14.08 11.43 -8.45
N ALA A 80 15.23 11.47 -9.14
CA ALA A 80 15.72 10.34 -9.94
C ALA A 80 16.06 9.11 -9.09
N ASP A 81 16.39 9.30 -7.82
CA ASP A 81 16.83 8.23 -6.90
C ASP A 81 15.67 7.75 -6.00
N PHE A 82 14.51 8.41 -6.06
CA PHE A 82 13.39 8.22 -5.16
C PHE A 82 12.22 7.49 -5.84
N GLY A 83 11.71 6.45 -5.19
CA GLY A 83 10.53 5.70 -5.58
C GLY A 83 9.43 5.76 -4.53
N ARG A 84 8.17 5.74 -4.98
CA ARG A 84 6.99 5.63 -4.12
C ARG A 84 5.98 4.66 -4.74
N GLU A 85 5.55 3.68 -3.96
CA GLU A 85 4.62 2.63 -4.38
C GLU A 85 3.49 2.48 -3.35
N LEU A 86 2.24 2.40 -3.81
CA LEU A 86 1.11 2.02 -2.95
C LEU A 86 1.09 0.49 -2.82
N LEU A 87 1.25 -0.02 -1.62
CA LEU A 87 1.06 -1.42 -1.29
C LEU A 87 -0.44 -1.67 -1.12
N ARG A 88 -1.08 -2.18 -2.17
CA ARG A 88 -2.44 -2.74 -2.01
C ARG A 88 -2.31 -4.05 -1.25
N PRO A 89 -3.21 -4.37 -0.29
CA PRO A 89 -3.31 -5.73 0.18
C PRO A 89 -3.61 -6.62 -1.04
N VAL A 90 -2.77 -7.64 -1.22
CA VAL A 90 -3.07 -8.73 -2.14
C VAL A 90 -4.31 -9.39 -1.57
N VAL A 91 -5.47 -9.08 -2.14
CA VAL A 91 -6.62 -9.96 -2.01
C VAL A 91 -6.19 -11.21 -2.75
N GLU A 92 -5.71 -12.23 -2.02
CA GLU A 92 -5.65 -13.58 -2.56
C GLU A 92 -7.09 -13.94 -2.93
N ASN A 93 -7.46 -13.65 -4.17
CA ASN A 93 -8.61 -14.29 -4.78
C ASN A 93 -8.21 -15.74 -4.98
N THR A 94 -8.25 -16.53 -3.91
CA THR A 94 -8.39 -17.97 -3.98
C THR A 94 -9.73 -18.19 -4.67
N THR A 95 -9.68 -18.19 -5.99
CA THR A 95 -10.74 -18.73 -6.81
C THR A 95 -10.67 -20.22 -6.51
N GLU A 96 -11.46 -20.67 -5.54
CA GLU A 96 -11.86 -22.08 -5.47
C GLU A 96 -12.51 -22.37 -6.83
N ASP A 97 -11.72 -22.94 -7.73
CA ASP A 97 -12.19 -23.61 -8.93
C ASP A 97 -12.95 -24.85 -8.46
N PRO A 98 -14.29 -24.92 -8.54
CA PRO A 98 -15.01 -26.14 -8.28
C PRO A 98 -14.96 -26.97 -9.57
N GLY A 99 -13.78 -27.45 -9.90
CA GLY A 99 -13.44 -27.89 -11.24
C GLY A 99 -12.74 -29.24 -11.33
N GLN A 100 -13.09 -30.26 -10.52
CA GLN A 100 -12.95 -31.67 -10.95
C GLN A 100 -13.44 -32.71 -9.92
N ALA A 101 -14.38 -33.57 -10.34
CA ALA A 101 -14.25 -35.04 -10.35
C ALA A 101 -15.49 -35.66 -11.08
N PRO A 102 -15.45 -36.94 -11.50
CA PRO A 102 -15.10 -37.45 -12.83
C PRO A 102 -16.32 -37.93 -13.66
N ASP A 103 -16.04 -38.26 -14.92
CA ASP A 103 -16.94 -38.77 -15.99
C ASP A 103 -17.54 -40.19 -15.71
N PRO A 104 -18.39 -40.77 -16.57
CA PRO A 104 -19.80 -41.07 -16.35
C PRO A 104 -20.06 -42.56 -16.02
N THR A 105 -20.94 -42.86 -15.06
CA THR A 105 -21.38 -44.25 -14.83
C THR A 105 -22.35 -44.69 -15.93
N ALA A 106 -21.91 -45.65 -16.74
CA ALA A 106 -22.68 -46.32 -17.77
C ALA A 106 -24.01 -46.90 -17.24
N ALA A 107 -25.11 -46.63 -17.94
CA ALA A 107 -26.38 -47.33 -17.73
C ALA A 107 -26.84 -47.99 -19.04
N THR A 108 -26.81 -49.31 -19.07
CA THR A 108 -27.67 -50.18 -19.90
C THR A 108 -28.04 -51.38 -19.03
N PRO A 109 -29.16 -52.11 -19.24
CA PRO A 109 -30.18 -52.00 -20.30
C PRO A 109 -31.63 -52.01 -19.77
N ARG A 110 -32.59 -51.53 -20.58
CA ARG A 110 -34.00 -51.95 -20.42
C ARG A 110 -34.58 -52.32 -21.78
N THR A 111 -34.56 -53.62 -22.05
CA THR A 111 -35.52 -54.29 -22.93
C THR A 111 -36.94 -53.96 -22.48
N SER A 112 -37.75 -53.37 -23.36
CA SER A 112 -39.09 -53.89 -23.53
C SER A 112 -39.65 -53.57 -24.91
N ARG A 113 -40.31 -54.59 -25.43
CA ARG A 113 -40.71 -54.86 -26.80
C ARG A 113 -42.04 -54.17 -27.07
N ARG A 114 -42.15 -53.45 -28.20
CA ARG A 114 -43.41 -52.93 -28.74
C ARG A 114 -44.38 -54.07 -29.05
N LYS A 115 -45.66 -53.88 -28.71
CA LYS A 115 -46.77 -53.98 -29.67
C LYS A 115 -47.93 -53.10 -29.21
#